data_AF-A0A9R1L6F8-F1
#
_entry.id   AF-A0A9R1L6F8-F1
#
_cell.length_a   1.000
_cell.length_b   1.000
_cell.length_c   1.000
_cell.angle_alpha   90.00
_cell.angle_beta   90.00
_cell.angle_gamma   90.00
#
_symmetry.space_group_name_H-M   'P 1'
#
loop_
_entity.id
_entity.type
_entity.pdbx_description
1 polymer ?
#
loop_
_entity_poly.entity_id
_entity_poly.type
_entity_poly.pdbx_seq_one_letter_code
_entity_poly.pdbx_strand_id
1 'polypeptide(L)'
;MAKYNVVQKSKRESSHDRKRRAHGDPNSGKLKHHNAPIAISGKRKRKLLRRLNRDQKEAVMVKALENNMGDVDMVSAETSSETAKDKSQMKFNVKKNSRIQIKRLKGKGRKKAKNVKPPTKEKADAMVE
;
A
#
# COMPACT_ATOMS: atom_id res chain seq x y z
N MET A 1 42.91 -14.96 -22.45
CA MET A 1 41.60 -14.89 -21.75
C MET A 1 41.40 -13.59 -20.96
N ALA A 2 42.39 -13.07 -20.21
CA ALA A 2 42.23 -11.89 -19.35
C ALA A 2 41.86 -10.57 -20.08
N LYS A 3 42.42 -10.31 -21.26
CA LYS A 3 42.19 -9.05 -22.02
C LYS A 3 40.73 -8.80 -22.37
N TYR A 4 40.00 -9.83 -22.80
CA TYR A 4 38.59 -9.70 -23.16
C TYR A 4 37.73 -9.32 -21.96
N ASN A 5 37.98 -9.93 -20.80
CA ASN A 5 37.24 -9.62 -19.57
C ASN A 5 37.48 -8.18 -19.10
N VAL A 6 38.69 -7.65 -19.26
CA VAL A 6 39.02 -6.25 -18.95
C VAL A 6 38.22 -5.30 -19.85
N VAL A 7 38.21 -5.56 -21.17
CA VAL A 7 37.44 -4.75 -22.14
C VAL A 7 35.94 -4.81 -21.84
N GLN A 8 35.41 -6.00 -21.50
CA GLN A 8 34.00 -6.15 -21.16
C GLN A 8 33.63 -5.42 -19.85
N LYS A 9 34.50 -5.45 -18.84
CA LYS A 9 34.30 -4.70 -17.59
C LYS A 9 34.26 -3.20 -17.84
N SER A 10 35.22 -2.67 -18.60
CA SER A 10 35.25 -1.25 -19.02
C SER A 10 33.98 -0.83 -19.76
N LYS A 11 33.51 -1.65 -20.73
CA LYS A 11 32.26 -1.38 -21.45
C LYS A 11 31.04 -1.36 -20.51
N ARG A 12 30.97 -2.28 -19.55
CA ARG A 12 29.89 -2.33 -18.56
C ARG A 12 29.88 -1.08 -17.68
N GLU A 13 31.06 -0.66 -17.21
CA GLU A 13 31.22 0.54 -16.40
C GLU A 13 30.79 1.81 -17.16
N SER A 14 31.29 2.01 -18.38
CA SER A 14 30.89 3.13 -19.25
C SER A 14 29.37 3.18 -19.49
N SER A 15 28.75 2.02 -19.74
CA SER A 15 27.29 1.93 -19.88
C SER A 15 26.58 2.34 -18.60
N HIS A 16 27.11 1.94 -17.43
CA HIS A 16 26.54 2.27 -16.14
C HIS A 16 26.68 3.76 -15.79
N ASP A 17 27.81 4.37 -16.13
CA ASP A 17 28.06 5.80 -15.95
C ASP A 17 27.12 6.63 -16.82
N ARG A 18 26.92 6.23 -18.08
CA ARG A 18 25.94 6.87 -18.97
C ARG A 18 24.53 6.81 -18.41
N LYS A 19 24.13 5.67 -17.82
CA LYS A 19 22.82 5.53 -17.14
C LYS A 19 22.72 6.42 -15.90
N ARG A 20 23.77 6.47 -15.08
CA ARG A 20 23.81 7.34 -13.88
C ARG A 20 23.75 8.82 -14.26
N ARG A 21 24.40 9.23 -15.36
CA ARG A 21 24.33 10.61 -15.86
C ARG A 21 22.94 11.00 -16.38
N ALA A 22 22.26 10.08 -17.08
CA ALA A 22 20.95 10.36 -17.67
C ALA A 22 19.77 10.23 -16.69
N HIS A 23 19.84 9.29 -15.75
CA HIS A 23 18.71 8.89 -14.89
C HIS A 23 19.05 8.80 -13.40
N GLY A 24 20.27 9.17 -13.02
CA GLY A 24 20.68 9.13 -11.63
C GLY A 24 20.14 10.30 -10.81
N ASP A 25 20.27 10.15 -9.49
CA ASP A 25 20.02 11.26 -8.57
C ASP A 25 21.20 12.24 -8.62
N PRO A 26 20.96 13.56 -8.77
CA PRO A 26 22.03 14.55 -8.85
C PRO A 26 22.87 14.62 -7.57
N ASN A 27 22.27 14.35 -6.41
CA ASN A 27 22.96 14.42 -5.12
C ASN A 27 23.75 13.15 -4.79
N SER A 28 23.25 11.97 -5.18
CA SER A 28 23.88 10.68 -4.80
C SER A 28 24.79 10.12 -5.90
N GLY A 29 24.66 10.59 -7.15
CA GLY A 29 25.37 10.07 -8.31
C GLY A 29 25.01 8.61 -8.67
N LYS A 30 24.04 8.01 -7.95
CA LYS A 30 23.58 6.64 -8.16
C LYS A 30 22.35 6.62 -9.06
N LEU A 31 22.11 5.49 -9.71
CA LEU A 31 20.90 5.28 -10.50
C LEU A 31 19.69 5.23 -9.56
N LYS A 32 18.59 5.90 -9.92
CA LYS A 32 17.34 5.83 -9.17
C LYS A 32 16.82 4.39 -9.12
N HIS A 33 16.61 3.87 -7.92
CA HIS A 33 15.98 2.57 -7.72
C HIS A 33 14.47 2.75 -7.60
N HIS A 34 13.74 2.27 -8.61
CA HIS A 34 12.28 2.16 -8.52
C HIS A 34 11.91 0.85 -7.84
N ASN A 35 11.66 0.92 -6.53
CA ASN A 35 11.09 -0.20 -5.81
C ASN A 35 9.62 -0.35 -6.21
N ALA A 36 9.23 -1.55 -6.65
CA ALA A 36 7.83 -1.83 -6.92
C ALA A 36 7.01 -1.61 -5.64
N PRO A 37 5.81 -1.00 -5.74
CA PRO A 37 4.97 -0.80 -4.57
C PRO A 37 4.63 -2.16 -3.95
N ILE A 38 4.88 -2.27 -2.65
CA ILE A 38 4.57 -3.49 -1.89
C ILE A 38 3.06 -3.69 -1.89
N ALA A 39 2.59 -4.88 -2.26
CA ALA A 39 1.17 -5.19 -2.25
C ALA A 39 0.63 -5.19 -0.80
N ILE A 40 -0.17 -4.18 -0.45
CA ILE A 40 -0.79 -4.05 0.88
C ILE A 40 -2.18 -4.68 0.87
N SER A 41 -2.47 -5.53 1.87
CA SER A 41 -3.80 -6.13 2.05
C SER A 41 -4.89 -5.07 2.27
N GLY A 42 -6.11 -5.35 1.81
CA GLY A 42 -7.24 -4.41 1.95
C GLY A 42 -7.54 -4.03 3.41
N LYS A 43 -7.34 -4.97 4.35
CA LYS A 43 -7.46 -4.71 5.80
C LYS A 43 -6.41 -3.67 6.25
N ARG A 44 -5.16 -3.83 5.83
CA ARG A 44 -4.08 -2.90 6.17
C ARG A 44 -4.29 -1.52 5.53
N LYS A 45 -4.77 -1.45 4.28
CA LYS A 45 -5.17 -0.18 3.64
C LYS A 45 -6.23 0.56 4.47
N ARG A 46 -7.28 -0.14 4.90
CA ARG A 46 -8.33 0.44 5.75
C ARG A 46 -7.81 0.92 7.10
N LYS A 47 -6.90 0.18 7.73
CA LYS A 47 -6.27 0.57 9.00
C LYS A 47 -5.44 1.85 8.84
N LEU A 48 -4.66 1.96 7.76
CA LEU A 48 -3.87 3.15 7.46
C LEU A 48 -4.74 4.38 7.22
N LEU A 49 -5.83 4.24 6.43
CA LEU A 49 -6.78 5.33 6.22
C LEU A 49 -7.45 5.80 7.52
N ARG A 50 -7.85 4.87 8.38
CA ARG A 50 -8.44 5.23 9.70
C ARG A 50 -7.45 5.95 10.60
N ARG A 51 -6.18 5.56 10.58
CA ARG A 51 -5.12 6.26 11.33
C ARG A 51 -4.94 7.67 10.79
N LEU A 52 -4.74 7.81 9.48
CA LEU A 52 -4.58 9.11 8.81
C LEU A 52 -5.74 10.07 9.12
N ASN A 53 -6.98 9.59 9.08
CA ASN A 53 -8.15 10.42 9.41
C ASN A 53 -8.19 10.86 10.89
N ARG A 54 -7.60 10.09 11.81
CA ARG A 54 -7.47 10.51 13.22
C ARG A 54 -6.38 11.55 13.36
N ASP A 55 -5.20 11.27 12.80
CA ASP A 55 -4.06 12.17 12.82
C ASP A 55 -4.43 13.56 12.23
N GLN A 56 -5.23 13.59 11.15
CA GLN A 56 -5.77 14.83 10.58
C GLN A 56 -6.74 15.56 11.51
N LYS A 57 -7.66 14.84 12.18
CA LYS A 57 -8.60 15.45 13.13
C LYS A 57 -7.88 16.01 14.34
N GLU A 58 -6.90 15.27 14.86
CA GLU A 58 -6.04 15.71 15.96
C GLU A 58 -5.25 16.96 15.55
N ALA A 59 -4.63 16.97 14.37
CA ALA A 59 -3.93 18.15 13.85
C ALA A 59 -4.85 19.36 13.69
N VAL A 60 -6.10 19.17 13.23
CA VAL A 60 -7.10 20.26 13.15
C VAL A 60 -7.48 20.77 14.53
N MET A 61 -7.68 19.89 15.52
CA MET A 61 -7.99 20.29 16.89
C MET A 61 -6.82 21.01 17.55
N VAL A 62 -5.60 20.53 17.39
CA VAL A 62 -4.39 21.18 17.90
C VAL A 62 -4.24 22.56 17.27
N LYS A 63 -4.38 22.68 15.95
CA LYS A 63 -4.35 23.97 15.26
C LYS A 63 -5.47 24.91 15.71
N ALA A 64 -6.68 24.39 15.95
CA ALA A 64 -7.79 25.18 16.45
C ALA A 64 -7.54 25.66 17.89
N LEU A 65 -6.97 24.81 18.75
CA LEU A 65 -6.53 25.17 20.10
C LEU A 65 -5.43 26.23 20.05
N GLU A 66 -4.37 26.03 19.26
CA GLU A 66 -3.30 27.02 19.06
C GLU A 66 -3.85 28.37 18.61
N ASN A 67 -4.82 28.38 17.70
CA ASN A 67 -5.46 29.61 17.22
C ASN A 67 -6.43 30.23 18.25
N ASN A 68 -7.05 29.43 19.12
CA ASN A 68 -7.96 29.91 20.18
C ASN A 68 -7.26 30.30 21.49
N MET A 69 -5.93 30.12 21.59
CA MET A 69 -5.15 30.59 22.74
C MET A 69 -4.61 32.01 22.58
N GLY A 70 -4.90 32.67 21.44
CA GLY A 70 -4.75 34.12 21.29
C GLY A 70 -6.08 34.80 21.61
N ASP A 71 -6.16 35.37 22.81
CA ASP A 71 -7.19 36.32 23.24
C ASP A 71 -8.65 35.83 23.22
N VAL A 72 -9.01 34.96 24.17
CA VAL A 72 -10.39 34.91 24.67
C VAL A 72 -10.48 35.89 25.83
N ASP A 73 -10.87 37.13 25.52
CA ASP A 73 -11.43 38.04 26.52
C ASP A 73 -12.63 37.34 27.18
N MET A 74 -12.56 37.19 28.50
CA MET A 74 -13.62 36.66 29.36
C MET A 74 -14.85 37.59 29.34
N VAL A 75 -15.70 37.47 28.30
CA VAL A 75 -17.03 38.09 28.31
C VAL A 75 -18.02 37.10 28.93
N SER A 76 -18.16 37.19 30.25
CA SER A 76 -19.38 36.76 30.93
C SER A 76 -20.48 37.78 30.63
N ALA A 77 -21.52 37.38 29.91
CA ALA A 77 -22.85 37.97 30.02
C ALA A 77 -23.90 36.98 29.51
N GLU A 78 -24.96 36.88 30.29
CA GLU A 78 -26.05 35.92 30.21
C GLU A 78 -26.94 36.13 28.96
N THR A 79 -27.81 35.14 28.72
CA THR A 79 -29.00 35.16 27.84
C THR A 79 -28.78 34.92 26.33
N SER A 80 -29.19 33.74 25.85
CA SER A 80 -30.39 33.63 25.00
C SER A 80 -30.54 32.18 24.51
N SER A 81 -31.58 31.55 25.05
CA SER A 81 -32.13 30.29 24.56
C SER A 81 -32.87 30.53 23.25
N GLU A 82 -32.40 29.98 22.12
CA GLU A 82 -33.28 29.80 20.96
C GLU A 82 -32.85 28.59 20.09
N THR A 83 -33.56 27.49 20.34
CA THR A 83 -34.09 26.55 19.34
C THR A 83 -33.10 25.84 18.41
N ALA A 84 -32.58 24.72 18.91
CA ALA A 84 -32.16 23.59 18.10
C ALA A 84 -33.36 22.82 17.52
N LYS A 85 -33.87 23.19 16.33
CA LYS A 85 -34.74 22.30 15.52
C LYS A 85 -34.62 22.67 14.06
N ASP A 86 -33.80 21.93 13.30
CA ASP A 86 -34.01 21.67 11.87
C ASP A 86 -32.97 20.67 11.35
N LYS A 87 -33.09 19.41 11.82
CA LYS A 87 -32.45 18.28 11.14
C LYS A 87 -33.54 17.52 10.39
N SER A 88 -33.70 17.87 9.12
CA SER A 88 -34.51 17.13 8.15
C SER A 88 -34.10 15.65 8.15
N GLN A 89 -34.96 14.80 8.70
CA GLN A 89 -34.76 13.35 8.73
C GLN A 89 -35.04 12.81 7.32
N MET A 90 -34.00 12.70 6.49
CA MET A 90 -34.14 12.12 5.15
C MET A 90 -34.60 10.66 5.25
N LYS A 91 -35.82 10.39 4.80
CA LYS A 91 -36.39 9.03 4.72
C LYS A 91 -35.87 8.35 3.46
N PHE A 92 -35.12 7.26 3.61
CA PHE A 92 -34.66 6.44 2.49
C PHE A 92 -35.72 5.38 2.17
N ASN A 93 -36.22 5.38 0.93
CA ASN A 93 -37.20 4.38 0.50
C ASN A 93 -36.47 3.14 -0.05
N VAL A 94 -36.39 2.07 0.74
CA VAL A 94 -35.88 0.77 0.28
C VAL A 94 -36.99 0.03 -0.47
N LYS A 95 -36.79 -0.20 -1.76
CA LYS A 95 -37.66 -1.11 -2.53
C LYS A 95 -37.43 -2.55 -2.05
N LYS A 96 -38.44 -3.14 -1.42
CA LYS A 96 -38.44 -4.49 -0.83
C LYS A 96 -38.47 -5.59 -1.89
N ASN A 97 -37.39 -5.80 -2.65
CA ASN A 97 -37.26 -6.97 -3.52
C ASN A 97 -35.84 -7.14 -4.08
N SER A 98 -34.85 -7.21 -3.20
CA SER A 98 -33.55 -7.80 -3.56
C SER A 98 -33.62 -9.32 -3.38
N ARG A 99 -34.31 -10.02 -4.30
CA ARG A 99 -34.14 -11.47 -4.45
C ARG A 99 -32.78 -11.69 -5.11
N ILE A 100 -31.72 -11.44 -4.33
CA ILE A 100 -30.34 -11.72 -4.70
C ILE A 100 -30.27 -13.24 -4.78
N GLN A 101 -30.53 -13.79 -5.96
CA GLN A 101 -30.22 -15.17 -6.28
C GLN A 101 -28.70 -15.27 -6.29
N ILE A 102 -28.13 -15.58 -5.14
CA ILE A 102 -26.76 -16.07 -5.04
C ILE A 102 -26.76 -17.38 -5.82
N LYS A 103 -26.50 -17.31 -7.13
CA LYS A 103 -26.25 -18.47 -7.95
C LYS A 103 -25.07 -19.18 -7.31
N ARG A 104 -25.36 -20.26 -6.59
CA ARG A 104 -24.37 -21.15 -5.99
C ARG A 104 -23.33 -21.43 -7.07
N LEU A 105 -22.13 -20.88 -6.92
CA LEU A 105 -20.99 -21.23 -7.74
C LEU A 105 -20.78 -22.73 -7.52
N LYS A 106 -21.29 -23.54 -8.44
CA LYS A 106 -21.03 -24.97 -8.48
C LYS A 106 -19.51 -25.11 -8.59
N GLY A 107 -18.90 -25.65 -7.54
CA GLY A 107 -17.46 -25.87 -7.48
C GLY A 107 -17.02 -26.74 -8.65
N LYS A 108 -16.25 -26.15 -9.58
CA LYS A 108 -15.46 -26.94 -10.53
C LYS A 108 -14.13 -27.25 -9.86
N GLY A 109 -13.97 -28.53 -9.49
CA GLY A 109 -12.81 -29.07 -8.81
C GLY A 109 -11.50 -28.77 -9.54
N ARG A 110 -10.44 -28.60 -8.74
CA ARG A 110 -9.06 -28.42 -9.20
C ARG A 110 -8.64 -29.64 -10.00
N LYS A 111 -8.43 -29.51 -11.32
CA LYS A 111 -7.71 -30.53 -12.09
C LYS A 111 -6.25 -30.53 -11.63
N LYS A 112 -5.82 -31.64 -11.03
CA LYS A 112 -4.42 -31.93 -10.73
C LYS A 112 -3.70 -32.18 -12.06
N ALA A 113 -2.83 -31.26 -12.48
CA ALA A 113 -1.82 -31.57 -13.47
C ALA A 113 -0.71 -32.37 -12.77
N LYS A 114 -0.66 -33.68 -12.98
CA LYS A 114 0.54 -34.48 -12.75
C LYS A 114 1.25 -34.61 -14.09
N ASN A 115 2.31 -33.83 -14.28
CA ASN A 115 3.41 -34.21 -15.15
C ASN A 115 4.65 -33.47 -14.66
N VAL A 116 5.28 -34.04 -13.65
CA VAL A 116 6.68 -33.75 -13.30
C VAL A 116 7.42 -35.04 -13.61
N LYS A 117 8.43 -34.94 -14.49
CA LYS A 117 9.34 -36.02 -14.90
C LYS A 117 9.89 -36.74 -13.66
N PRO A 118 10.07 -38.07 -13.70
CA PRO A 118 10.70 -38.79 -12.60
C PRO A 118 12.20 -38.45 -12.52
N PRO A 119 12.78 -38.32 -11.32
CA PRO A 119 14.21 -38.18 -11.14
C PRO A 119 14.93 -39.46 -11.55
N THR A 120 16.00 -39.31 -12.31
CA THR A 120 16.90 -40.38 -12.73
C THR A 120 17.61 -40.96 -11.51
N LYS A 121 17.42 -42.28 -11.35
CA LYS A 121 18.09 -43.24 -10.46
C LYS A 121 19.50 -42.81 -10.04
N GLU A 122 19.70 -42.58 -8.74
CA GLU A 122 21.01 -42.73 -8.12
C GLU A 122 21.25 -44.23 -7.93
N LYS A 123 22.31 -44.74 -8.54
CA LYS A 123 22.92 -46.04 -8.23
C LYS A 123 24.33 -45.76 -7.73
N ALA A 124 24.59 -46.05 -6.47
CA ALA A 124 25.85 -46.59 -5.98
C ALA A 124 25.66 -46.92 -4.50
N ASP A 125 25.15 -48.12 -4.27
CA ASP A 125 25.32 -48.83 -3.01
C ASP A 125 26.72 -49.47 -3.09
N ALA A 126 27.57 -49.18 -2.11
CA ALA A 126 28.80 -49.92 -1.84
C ALA A 126 29.07 -49.81 -0.33
N MET A 127 28.42 -50.71 0.41
CA MET A 127 28.84 -51.18 1.73
C MET A 127 30.30 -51.67 1.72
N VAL A 128 30.92 -51.61 2.90
CA VAL A 128 31.88 -52.56 3.50
C VAL A 128 33.16 -51.89 4.06
N GLU A 129 33.32 -52.14 5.37
CA GLU A 129 34.45 -51.92 6.32
C GLU A 129 34.88 -50.49 6.70
#